data_AF-A0A1W9LPU8-F1
#
_entry.id   AF-A0A1W9LPU8-F1
#
_cell.length_a   1.000
_cell.length_b   1.000
_cell.length_c   1.000
_cell.angle_alpha   90.00
_cell.angle_beta   90.00
_cell.angle_gamma   90.00
#
_symmetry.space_group_name_H-M   'P 1'
#
loop_
_entity.id
_entity.type
_entity.pdbx_description
1 polymer ?
#
loop_
_entity_poly.entity_id
_entity_poly.type
_entity_poly.pdbx_seq_one_letter_code
_entity_poly.pdbx_strand_id
1 'polypeptide(L)'
;FSIVDSLPRHYGRHPPIPNTVSRAEICWPLGIRPKGDDDPLCQQRRQAWILDDVVPPTLPDRNDPRRMGNPVTIQVNPDTGLRVDADCPIPNPVSKVIARWPRAAEPWLTPRLKAASRIPGIDPICGKPVSSSAETVKILGIEPHTVFRPPGAQTELPTITLQAQGGRGRLFWLLNGELICQAEIGQPQNYQFRRPGK
;
A
#
# COMPACT_ATOMS: atom_id res chain seq x y z
N PHE A 1 -12.86 -31.51 26.03
CA PHE A 1 -13.65 -31.65 24.79
C PHE A 1 -12.99 -30.82 23.70
N SER A 2 -12.51 -31.46 22.63
CA SER A 2 -11.84 -30.78 21.51
C SER A 2 -12.89 -30.41 20.46
N ILE A 3 -12.90 -29.15 20.00
CA ILE A 3 -13.79 -28.61 18.97
C ILE A 3 -13.76 -29.47 17.67
N VAL A 4 -12.67 -30.20 17.44
CA VAL A 4 -12.48 -31.05 16.26
C VAL A 4 -13.42 -32.26 16.26
N ASP A 5 -13.80 -32.79 17.42
CA ASP A 5 -14.71 -33.95 17.52
C ASP A 5 -16.19 -33.59 17.27
N SER A 6 -16.51 -32.29 17.22
CA SER A 6 -17.86 -31.77 16.94
C SER A 6 -18.10 -31.49 15.45
N LEU A 7 -17.08 -31.67 14.61
CA LEU A 7 -17.23 -31.45 13.17
C LEU A 7 -17.94 -32.65 12.52
N PRO A 8 -18.91 -32.42 11.62
CA PRO A 8 -19.60 -33.48 10.90
C PRO A 8 -18.59 -34.39 10.19
N ARG A 9 -18.53 -35.66 10.58
CA ARG A 9 -17.63 -36.66 9.96
C ARG A 9 -18.07 -37.08 8.55
N HIS A 10 -19.29 -36.70 8.18
CA HIS A 10 -19.87 -36.95 6.88
C HIS A 10 -20.32 -35.63 6.28
N TYR A 11 -19.52 -35.09 5.36
CA TYR A 11 -20.03 -34.14 4.39
C TYR A 11 -21.00 -34.93 3.51
N GLY A 12 -22.26 -34.51 3.46
CA GLY A 12 -23.27 -35.10 2.58
C GLY A 12 -22.83 -35.06 1.11
N ARG A 13 -23.59 -35.69 0.23
CA ARG A 13 -23.31 -35.73 -1.21
C ARG A 13 -23.06 -34.31 -1.72
N HIS A 14 -21.84 -34.02 -2.20
CA HIS A 14 -21.53 -32.71 -2.75
C HIS A 14 -22.44 -32.46 -3.97
N PRO A 15 -23.14 -31.31 -4.03
CA PRO A 15 -23.90 -30.97 -5.23
C PRO A 15 -22.94 -30.91 -6.43
N PRO A 16 -23.41 -31.25 -7.64
CA PRO A 16 -22.58 -31.13 -8.83
C PRO A 16 -22.14 -29.68 -9.01
N ILE A 17 -20.92 -29.48 -9.51
CA ILE A 17 -20.41 -28.16 -9.83
C ILE A 17 -21.28 -27.57 -10.95
N PRO A 18 -21.81 -26.34 -10.79
CA PRO A 18 -22.63 -25.71 -11.84
C PRO A 18 -21.84 -25.57 -13.15
N ASN A 19 -22.53 -25.67 -14.29
CA ASN A 19 -21.91 -25.54 -15.61
C ASN A 19 -21.29 -24.15 -15.86
N THR A 20 -21.69 -23.14 -15.09
CA THR A 20 -21.13 -21.79 -15.11
C THR A 20 -19.79 -21.70 -14.38
N VAL A 21 -19.40 -22.71 -13.62
CA VAL A 21 -18.14 -22.75 -12.86
C VAL A 21 -17.15 -23.67 -13.55
N SER A 22 -16.02 -23.13 -13.97
CA SER A 22 -14.96 -23.89 -14.64
C SER A 22 -13.58 -23.57 -14.05
N ARG A 23 -12.56 -24.35 -14.41
CA ARG A 23 -11.17 -24.05 -14.05
C ARG A 23 -10.47 -23.39 -15.20
N ALA A 24 -9.61 -22.42 -14.89
CA ALA A 24 -8.71 -21.85 -15.86
C ALA A 24 -7.35 -21.48 -15.27
N GLU A 25 -6.37 -21.36 -16.15
CA GLU A 25 -5.06 -20.85 -15.79
C GLU A 25 -5.10 -19.33 -15.61
N ILE A 26 -4.45 -18.86 -14.55
CA ILE A 26 -4.24 -17.46 -14.21
C ILE A 26 -2.77 -17.20 -13.87
N CYS A 27 -2.38 -15.93 -14.01
CA CYS A 27 -1.09 -15.40 -13.64
C CYS A 27 -1.15 -14.73 -12.28
N TRP A 28 -0.50 -15.34 -11.31
CA TRP A 28 -0.30 -14.75 -10.00
C TRP A 28 0.99 -13.90 -10.02
N PRO A 29 0.99 -12.66 -9.49
CA PRO A 29 0.03 -12.07 -8.55
C PRO A 29 -1.08 -11.17 -9.16
N LEU A 30 -1.27 -11.18 -10.48
CA LEU A 30 -2.24 -10.28 -11.14
C LEU A 30 -3.68 -10.82 -11.14
N GLY A 31 -3.84 -12.14 -11.01
CA GLY A 31 -5.13 -12.81 -11.04
C GLY A 31 -5.74 -12.92 -12.43
N ILE A 32 -5.13 -12.34 -13.47
CA ILE A 32 -5.61 -12.34 -14.86
C ILE A 32 -5.07 -13.52 -15.67
N ARG A 33 -5.64 -13.77 -16.86
CA ARG A 33 -5.10 -14.76 -17.80
C ARG A 33 -3.70 -14.39 -18.31
N PRO A 34 -2.82 -15.36 -18.57
CA PRO A 34 -1.56 -15.12 -19.28
C PRO A 34 -1.81 -14.54 -20.67
N LYS A 35 -0.95 -13.60 -21.09
CA LYS A 35 -0.92 -13.08 -22.47
C LYS A 35 -0.15 -13.97 -23.46
N GLY A 36 0.34 -15.13 -23.01
CA GLY A 36 1.12 -16.08 -23.79
C GLY A 36 2.06 -16.90 -22.91
N ASP A 37 2.90 -17.71 -23.55
CA ASP A 37 3.84 -18.58 -22.83
C ASP A 37 4.96 -17.80 -22.13
N ASP A 38 5.40 -16.70 -22.73
CA ASP A 38 6.49 -15.85 -22.25
C ASP A 38 5.99 -14.53 -21.64
N ASP A 39 4.79 -14.52 -21.06
CA ASP A 39 4.24 -13.31 -20.42
C ASP A 39 5.16 -12.85 -19.26
N PRO A 40 5.84 -11.69 -19.38
CA PRO A 40 6.83 -11.24 -18.40
C PRO A 40 6.19 -10.84 -17.06
N LEU A 41 4.88 -10.61 -17.04
CA LEU A 41 4.13 -10.29 -15.82
C LEU A 41 3.55 -11.55 -15.16
N CYS A 42 3.59 -12.70 -15.84
CA CYS A 42 3.12 -13.98 -15.32
C CYS A 42 4.20 -14.67 -14.48
N GLN A 43 4.40 -14.18 -13.27
CA GLN A 43 5.45 -14.71 -12.40
C GLN A 43 5.18 -16.14 -11.92
N GLN A 44 3.91 -16.50 -11.74
CA GLN A 44 3.50 -17.85 -11.42
C GLN A 44 2.15 -18.22 -12.04
N ARG A 45 2.12 -19.29 -12.83
CA ARG A 45 0.88 -19.91 -13.33
C ARG A 45 0.18 -20.68 -12.21
N ARG A 46 -1.14 -20.47 -12.08
CA ARG A 46 -1.99 -21.20 -11.13
C ARG A 46 -3.33 -21.55 -11.77
N GLN A 47 -3.95 -22.62 -11.30
CA GLN A 47 -5.32 -22.97 -11.65
C GLN A 47 -6.28 -22.31 -10.67
N ALA A 48 -7.29 -21.61 -11.18
CA ALA A 48 -8.35 -20.98 -10.39
C ALA A 48 -9.72 -21.36 -10.92
N TRP A 49 -10.71 -21.36 -10.03
CA TRP A 49 -12.12 -21.46 -10.43
C TRP A 49 -12.61 -20.10 -10.92
N ILE A 50 -13.37 -20.12 -12.01
CA ILE A 50 -13.97 -18.95 -12.63
C ILE A 50 -15.48 -19.16 -12.76
N LEU A 51 -16.22 -18.06 -12.81
CA LEU A 51 -17.68 -18.06 -12.98
C LEU A 51 -18.00 -17.35 -14.29
N ASP A 52 -18.81 -17.97 -15.14
CA ASP A 52 -19.25 -17.42 -16.43
C ASP A 52 -18.08 -16.95 -17.32
N ASP A 53 -16.98 -17.73 -17.31
CA ASP A 53 -15.70 -17.42 -17.97
C ASP A 53 -15.01 -16.11 -17.49
N VAL A 54 -15.48 -15.51 -16.40
CA VAL A 54 -14.92 -14.27 -15.84
C VAL A 54 -13.73 -14.56 -14.93
N VAL A 55 -12.61 -13.89 -15.21
CA VAL A 55 -11.39 -13.93 -14.41
C VAL A 55 -11.19 -12.60 -13.70
N PRO A 56 -11.52 -12.49 -12.41
CA PRO A 56 -11.36 -11.24 -11.70
C PRO A 56 -9.85 -10.97 -11.46
N PRO A 57 -9.37 -9.75 -11.73
CA PRO A 57 -8.02 -9.36 -11.35
C PRO A 57 -7.87 -9.41 -9.83
N THR A 58 -6.66 -9.63 -9.35
CA THR A 58 -6.36 -9.56 -7.93
C THR A 58 -6.67 -8.16 -7.42
N LEU A 59 -7.48 -8.08 -6.37
CA LEU A 59 -7.84 -6.81 -5.76
C LEU A 59 -6.58 -6.08 -5.23
N PRO A 60 -6.56 -4.74 -5.26
CA PRO A 60 -5.49 -3.97 -4.65
C PRO A 60 -5.29 -4.37 -3.19
N ASP A 61 -4.03 -4.41 -2.75
CA ASP A 61 -3.70 -4.73 -1.36
C ASP A 61 -4.33 -3.70 -0.43
N ARG A 62 -5.23 -4.16 0.46
CA ARG A 62 -5.93 -3.29 1.42
C ARG A 62 -4.97 -2.60 2.40
N ASN A 63 -3.79 -3.19 2.60
CA ASN A 63 -2.73 -2.68 3.47
C ASN A 63 -1.66 -1.89 2.69
N ASP A 64 -1.85 -1.67 1.38
CA ASP A 64 -1.05 -0.70 0.63
C ASP A 64 -1.65 0.70 0.85
N PRO A 65 -0.97 1.59 1.59
CA PRO A 65 -1.45 2.95 1.83
C PRO A 65 -1.62 3.76 0.54
N ARG A 66 -0.93 3.37 -0.54
CA ARG A 66 -1.01 4.04 -1.86
C ARG A 66 -2.12 3.46 -2.74
N ARG A 67 -2.76 2.35 -2.33
CA ARG A 67 -3.77 1.59 -3.09
C ARG A 67 -3.40 1.50 -4.57
N MET A 68 -2.12 1.25 -4.87
CA MET A 68 -1.68 1.26 -6.25
C MET A 68 -2.37 0.11 -7.00
N GLY A 69 -2.80 0.39 -8.23
CA GLY A 69 -3.24 -0.67 -9.13
C GLY A 69 -2.12 -1.68 -9.37
N ASN A 70 -2.49 -2.92 -9.65
CA ASN A 70 -1.56 -3.99 -10.01
C ASN A 70 -1.93 -4.48 -11.41
N PRO A 71 -1.03 -4.43 -12.42
CA PRO A 71 0.38 -4.05 -12.32
C PRO A 71 0.63 -2.54 -12.17
N VAL A 72 1.83 -2.19 -11.70
CA VAL A 72 2.29 -0.80 -11.59
C VAL A 72 3.09 -0.44 -12.83
N THR A 73 2.83 0.75 -13.40
CA THR A 73 3.65 1.34 -14.47
C THR A 73 4.54 2.43 -13.89
N ILE A 74 5.84 2.37 -14.18
CA ILE A 74 6.84 3.36 -13.77
C ILE A 74 7.63 3.83 -14.99
N GLN A 75 8.26 5.00 -14.88
CA GLN A 75 9.30 5.44 -15.81
C GLN A 75 10.67 5.03 -15.27
N VAL A 76 11.54 4.51 -16.13
CA VAL A 76 12.92 4.17 -15.78
C VAL A 76 13.92 4.79 -16.75
N ASN A 77 15.11 5.07 -16.24
CA ASN A 77 16.28 5.36 -17.07
C ASN A 77 16.63 4.09 -17.86
N PRO A 78 16.67 4.14 -19.22
CA PRO A 78 16.97 2.96 -20.02
C PRO A 78 18.37 2.39 -19.77
N ASP A 79 19.34 3.22 -19.39
CA ASP A 79 20.73 2.82 -19.19
C ASP A 79 20.96 2.12 -17.84
N THR A 80 20.32 2.61 -16.78
CA THR A 80 20.51 2.11 -15.40
C THR A 80 19.39 1.20 -14.92
N GLY A 81 18.21 1.27 -15.55
CA GLY A 81 16.99 0.60 -15.10
C GLY A 81 16.41 1.15 -13.78
N LEU A 82 16.97 2.25 -13.26
CA LEU A 82 16.48 2.93 -12.06
C LEU A 82 15.27 3.79 -12.38
N ARG A 83 14.41 4.00 -11.38
CA ARG A 83 13.18 4.76 -11.54
C ARG A 83 13.49 6.25 -11.71
N VAL A 84 12.77 6.92 -12.58
CA VAL A 84 12.86 8.37 -12.79
C VAL A 84 11.49 9.01 -12.65
N ASP A 85 11.46 10.27 -12.25
CA ASP A 85 10.24 11.09 -12.18
C ASP A 85 10.24 12.12 -13.33
N ALA A 86 9.13 12.83 -13.53
CA ALA A 86 8.93 13.71 -14.69
C ALA A 86 9.98 14.84 -14.81
N ASP A 87 10.47 15.36 -13.69
CA ASP A 87 11.45 16.45 -13.66
C ASP A 87 12.92 15.96 -13.71
N CYS A 88 13.12 14.65 -13.88
CA CYS A 88 14.47 14.08 -13.90
C CYS A 88 15.18 14.42 -15.23
N PRO A 89 16.45 14.87 -15.21
CA PRO A 89 17.19 15.24 -16.41
C PRO A 89 17.73 14.00 -17.17
N ILE A 90 16.88 12.98 -17.34
CA ILE A 90 17.17 11.79 -18.14
C ILE A 90 16.45 11.92 -19.48
N PRO A 91 17.18 11.86 -20.60
CA PRO A 91 16.55 11.87 -21.92
C PRO A 91 15.78 10.57 -22.15
N ASN A 92 14.57 10.68 -22.70
CA ASN A 92 13.76 9.55 -23.18
C ASN A 92 13.59 8.40 -22.16
N PRO A 93 12.98 8.67 -20.98
CA PRO A 93 12.67 7.61 -20.05
C PRO A 93 11.70 6.60 -20.65
N VAL A 94 11.82 5.32 -20.25
CA VAL A 94 11.01 4.23 -20.79
C VAL A 94 10.03 3.69 -19.76
N SER A 95 8.81 3.40 -20.22
CA SER A 95 7.77 2.79 -19.40
C SER A 95 8.12 1.34 -19.07
N LYS A 96 8.13 0.99 -17.79
CA LYS A 96 8.29 -0.36 -17.27
C LYS A 96 7.08 -0.76 -16.44
N VAL A 97 6.53 -1.95 -16.73
CA VAL A 97 5.38 -2.52 -16.02
C VAL A 97 5.86 -3.60 -15.05
N ILE A 98 5.37 -3.56 -13.81
CA ILE A 98 5.79 -4.47 -12.73
C ILE A 98 4.56 -5.07 -12.05
N ALA A 99 4.46 -6.41 -12.06
CA ALA A 99 3.49 -7.14 -11.24
C ALA A 99 3.95 -7.18 -9.78
N ARG A 100 3.06 -6.83 -8.85
CA ARG A 100 3.35 -6.73 -7.40
C ARG A 100 2.67 -7.85 -6.65
N TRP A 101 3.40 -8.51 -5.74
CA TRP A 101 2.78 -9.41 -4.78
C TRP A 101 2.14 -8.60 -3.64
N PRO A 102 1.02 -9.08 -3.06
CA PRO A 102 0.50 -8.53 -1.82
C PRO A 102 1.56 -8.56 -0.72
N ARG A 103 1.61 -7.53 0.12
CA ARG A 103 2.57 -7.46 1.24
C ARG A 103 2.43 -8.64 2.19
N ALA A 104 1.20 -9.12 2.37
CA ALA A 104 0.96 -10.32 3.14
C ALA A 104 1.80 -11.50 2.62
N ALA A 105 1.93 -11.68 1.30
CA ALA A 105 2.65 -12.82 0.71
C ALA A 105 4.19 -12.71 0.81
N GLU A 106 4.74 -11.54 1.14
CA GLU A 106 6.18 -11.24 1.08
C GLU A 106 7.10 -12.22 1.85
N PRO A 107 6.75 -12.71 3.05
CA PRO A 107 7.57 -13.68 3.78
C PRO A 107 7.77 -15.01 3.04
N TRP A 108 6.83 -15.38 2.18
CA TRP A 108 6.80 -16.66 1.47
C TRP A 108 7.35 -16.58 0.04
N LEU A 109 7.77 -15.41 -0.42
CA LEU A 109 8.32 -15.23 -1.77
C LEU A 109 9.77 -15.71 -1.85
N THR A 110 10.09 -16.40 -2.94
CA THR A 110 11.48 -16.70 -3.30
C THR A 110 12.25 -15.41 -3.63
N PRO A 111 13.58 -15.40 -3.53
CA PRO A 111 14.39 -14.23 -3.90
C PRO A 111 14.13 -13.75 -5.34
N ARG A 112 13.91 -14.68 -6.28
CA ARG A 112 13.57 -14.36 -7.68
C ARG A 112 12.25 -13.60 -7.79
N LEU A 113 11.20 -14.06 -7.11
CA LEU A 113 9.89 -13.39 -7.12
C LEU A 113 9.96 -12.02 -6.43
N LYS A 114 10.69 -11.91 -5.32
CA LYS A 114 10.95 -10.62 -4.65
C LYS A 114 11.64 -9.63 -5.59
N ALA A 115 12.65 -10.08 -6.34
CA ALA A 115 13.35 -9.25 -7.31
C ALA A 115 12.44 -8.82 -8.48
N ALA A 116 11.65 -9.74 -9.04
CA ALA A 116 10.73 -9.45 -10.14
C ALA A 116 9.63 -8.44 -9.77
N SER A 117 9.21 -8.40 -8.51
CA SER A 117 8.22 -7.43 -8.01
C SER A 117 8.79 -6.19 -7.33
N ARG A 118 10.12 -6.04 -7.28
CA ARG A 118 10.76 -4.89 -6.66
C ARG A 118 10.59 -3.66 -7.55
N ILE A 119 10.10 -2.57 -6.97
CA ILE A 119 10.14 -1.26 -7.61
C ILE A 119 11.58 -0.75 -7.46
N PRO A 120 12.29 -0.42 -8.56
CA PRO A 120 13.63 0.13 -8.50
C PRO A 120 13.69 1.41 -7.65
N GLY A 121 14.84 1.64 -7.02
CA GLY A 121 15.15 2.92 -6.40
C GLY A 121 15.15 4.05 -7.42
N ILE A 122 15.16 5.30 -6.95
CA ILE A 122 15.29 6.45 -7.84
C ILE A 122 16.70 6.55 -8.39
N ASP A 123 16.83 6.98 -9.65
CA ASP A 123 18.13 7.27 -10.25
C ASP A 123 18.80 8.44 -9.50
N PRO A 124 20.05 8.30 -9.01
CA PRO A 124 20.75 9.37 -8.30
C PRO A 124 20.88 10.67 -9.10
N ILE A 125 20.88 10.61 -10.44
CA ILE A 125 20.94 11.78 -11.32
C ILE A 125 19.70 12.67 -11.18
N CYS A 126 18.55 12.09 -10.80
CA CYS A 126 17.32 12.84 -10.55
C CYS A 126 17.38 13.73 -9.30
N GLY A 127 18.47 13.71 -8.54
CA GLY A 127 18.61 14.43 -7.28
C GLY A 127 17.82 13.77 -6.14
N LYS A 128 17.58 14.51 -5.05
CA LYS A 128 16.75 14.00 -3.94
C LYS A 128 15.36 13.65 -4.50
N PRO A 129 14.81 12.46 -4.20
CA PRO A 129 13.49 12.10 -4.68
C PRO A 129 12.48 13.17 -4.29
N VAL A 130 11.90 13.83 -5.29
CA VAL A 130 10.64 14.53 -5.13
C VAL A 130 9.64 13.41 -4.87
N SER A 131 9.40 13.07 -3.60
CA SER A 131 8.66 11.86 -3.20
C SER A 131 7.52 11.58 -4.16
N SER A 132 7.66 10.51 -4.95
CA SER A 132 6.65 10.06 -5.88
C SER A 132 5.41 9.70 -5.06
N SER A 133 4.32 10.41 -5.32
CA SER A 133 3.16 10.65 -4.44
C SER A 133 3.47 11.60 -3.28
N ALA A 134 2.87 12.78 -3.29
CA ALA A 134 2.54 13.45 -2.05
C ALA A 134 1.71 12.45 -1.24
N GLU A 135 2.35 11.73 -0.33
CA GLU A 135 1.64 10.91 0.64
C GLU A 135 0.59 11.83 1.26
N THR A 136 -0.68 11.41 1.31
CA THR A 136 -1.71 12.15 2.04
C THR A 136 -1.14 12.48 3.42
N VAL A 137 -1.10 13.77 3.78
CA VAL A 137 -0.59 14.18 5.09
C VAL A 137 -1.41 13.48 6.16
N LYS A 138 -0.75 12.64 6.97
CA LYS A 138 -1.32 12.01 8.15
C LYS A 138 -0.69 12.59 9.39
N ILE A 139 -1.52 12.92 10.36
CA ILE A 139 -1.08 13.34 11.69
C ILE A 139 -0.94 12.07 12.54
N LEU A 140 0.24 11.90 13.12
CA LEU A 140 0.58 10.85 14.10
C LEU A 140 0.59 11.46 15.50
N GLY A 141 0.39 10.61 16.52
CA GLY A 141 0.40 11.01 17.93
C GLY A 141 -0.98 11.31 18.51
N ILE A 142 -2.04 11.23 17.70
CA ILE A 142 -3.43 11.36 18.14
C ILE A 142 -4.36 10.56 17.22
N GLU A 143 -5.39 9.92 17.79
CA GLU A 143 -6.44 9.23 17.05
C GLU A 143 -7.75 10.02 17.09
N PRO A 144 -8.64 9.87 16.09
CA PRO A 144 -9.98 10.46 16.12
C PRO A 144 -10.71 10.13 17.43
N HIS A 145 -11.42 11.12 17.98
CA HIS A 145 -12.19 11.00 19.24
C HIS A 145 -11.37 10.77 20.52
N THR A 146 -10.05 11.00 20.49
CA THR A 146 -9.23 10.99 21.71
C THR A 146 -9.62 12.13 22.65
N VAL A 147 -9.84 11.83 23.93
CA VAL A 147 -10.11 12.82 24.98
C VAL A 147 -8.91 12.90 25.94
N PHE A 148 -8.24 14.06 25.97
CA PHE A 148 -7.16 14.32 26.91
C PHE A 148 -7.69 14.99 28.18
N ARG A 149 -7.10 14.64 29.32
CA ARG A 149 -7.47 15.18 30.65
C ARG A 149 -6.19 15.54 31.40
N PRO A 150 -6.21 16.59 32.25
CA PRO A 150 -5.12 16.85 33.17
C PRO A 150 -4.80 15.62 34.05
N PRO A 151 -3.52 15.40 34.39
CA PRO A 151 -3.15 14.31 35.28
C PRO A 151 -3.58 14.59 36.73
N GLY A 152 -4.39 13.68 37.29
CA GLY A 152 -4.80 13.75 38.70
C GLY A 152 -5.63 14.99 39.02
N ALA A 153 -5.27 15.69 40.10
CA ALA A 153 -5.93 16.91 40.56
C ALA A 153 -5.33 18.21 39.96
N GLN A 154 -4.42 18.09 38.98
CA GLN A 154 -3.82 19.26 38.35
C GLN A 154 -4.84 19.95 37.45
N THR A 155 -4.75 21.27 37.36
CA THR A 155 -5.58 22.10 36.47
C THR A 155 -4.86 22.44 35.17
N GLU A 156 -3.57 22.14 35.07
CA GLU A 156 -2.78 22.38 33.85
C GLU A 156 -3.24 21.46 32.72
N LEU A 157 -3.46 22.08 31.56
CA LEU A 157 -3.88 21.36 30.37
C LEU A 157 -2.71 20.56 29.77
N PRO A 158 -2.99 19.37 29.20
CA PRO A 158 -1.96 18.46 28.73
C PRO A 158 -1.16 19.04 27.55
N THR A 159 0.07 18.55 27.40
CA THR A 159 0.90 18.76 26.20
C THR A 159 0.87 17.48 25.37
N ILE A 160 0.68 17.62 24.06
CA ILE A 160 0.73 16.50 23.11
C ILE A 160 1.87 16.67 22.14
N THR A 161 2.46 15.55 21.72
CA THR A 161 3.47 15.50 20.66
C THR A 161 2.82 14.93 19.41
N LEU A 162 2.84 15.71 18.34
CA LEU A 162 2.29 15.34 17.05
C LEU A 162 3.40 15.27 16.00
N GLN A 163 3.23 14.44 14.98
CA GLN A 163 4.16 14.40 13.85
C GLN A 163 3.38 14.22 12.57
N ALA A 164 3.77 14.90 11.49
CA ALA A 164 3.17 14.70 10.19
C ALA A 164 4.00 13.70 9.39
N GLN A 165 3.32 12.69 8.86
CA GLN A 165 3.86 11.76 7.87
C GLN A 165 3.24 12.06 6.50
N GLY A 166 4.09 12.20 5.50
CA GLY A 166 3.68 12.54 4.14
C GLY A 166 3.56 14.05 3.88
N GLY A 167 3.03 14.41 2.71
CA GLY A 167 2.99 15.78 2.20
C GLY A 167 4.21 16.14 1.34
N ARG A 168 4.24 17.40 0.89
CA ARG A 168 5.36 18.02 0.15
C ARG A 168 5.57 19.45 0.64
N GLY A 169 6.83 19.87 0.73
CA GLY A 169 7.20 21.20 1.19
C GLY A 169 6.84 21.45 2.65
N ARG A 170 6.57 22.71 2.97
CA ARG A 170 6.31 23.19 4.32
C ARG A 170 4.88 22.89 4.74
N LEU A 171 4.71 22.29 5.91
CA LEU A 171 3.40 21.94 6.46
C LEU A 171 2.91 23.05 7.40
N PHE A 172 1.62 23.38 7.27
CA PHE A 172 0.94 24.34 8.12
C PHE A 172 0.07 23.55 9.11
N TRP A 173 0.32 23.73 10.40
CA TRP A 173 -0.43 23.06 11.46
C TRP A 173 -1.54 23.97 11.95
N LEU A 174 -2.78 23.48 11.92
CA LEU A 174 -3.95 24.23 12.35
C LEU A 174 -4.69 23.52 13.48
N LEU A 175 -5.16 24.30 14.44
CA LEU A 175 -6.12 23.86 15.46
C LEU A 175 -7.41 24.63 15.27
N ASN A 176 -8.52 23.94 14.97
CA ASN A 176 -9.83 24.56 14.72
C ASN A 176 -9.80 25.68 13.67
N GLY A 177 -8.94 25.55 12.65
CA GLY A 177 -8.77 26.54 11.57
C GLY A 177 -7.80 27.68 11.89
N GLU A 178 -7.24 27.75 13.10
CA GLU A 178 -6.21 28.73 13.47
C GLU A 178 -4.80 28.13 13.28
N LEU A 179 -3.92 28.85 12.58
CA LEU A 179 -2.54 28.42 12.36
C LEU A 179 -1.73 28.49 13.66
N ILE A 180 -1.20 27.34 14.11
CA ILE A 180 -0.40 27.25 15.35
C ILE A 180 1.10 27.29 15.07
N CYS A 181 1.57 26.64 14.00
CA CYS A 181 2.97 26.64 13.59
C CYS A 181 3.15 26.18 12.14
N GLN A 182 4.37 26.30 11.64
CA GLN A 182 4.80 25.75 10.37
C GLN A 182 6.03 24.87 10.62
N ALA A 183 6.08 23.71 9.99
CA ALA A 183 7.13 22.73 10.22
C ALA A 183 7.47 21.94 8.96
N GLU A 184 8.67 21.38 8.94
CA GLU A 184 9.07 20.43 7.91
C GLU A 184 8.42 19.05 8.13
N ILE A 185 8.33 18.26 7.07
CA ILE A 185 7.77 16.90 7.12
C ILE A 185 8.59 16.05 8.11
N GLY A 186 7.89 15.32 8.99
CA GLY A 186 8.53 14.46 9.99
C GLY A 186 9.07 15.20 11.22
N GLN A 187 9.01 16.53 11.31
CA GLN A 187 9.43 17.25 12.51
C GLN A 187 8.37 17.15 13.62
N PRO A 188 8.68 16.61 14.81
CA PRO A 188 7.72 16.54 15.93
C PRO A 188 7.32 17.93 16.43
N GLN A 189 6.03 18.10 16.71
CA GLN A 189 5.42 19.33 17.23
C GLN A 189 4.85 19.08 18.61
N ASN A 190 5.36 19.79 19.60
CA ASN A 190 4.78 19.80 20.93
C ASN A 190 3.77 20.94 21.03
N TYR A 191 2.52 20.61 21.38
CA TYR A 191 1.45 21.58 21.56
C TYR A 191 0.85 21.46 22.95
N GLN A 192 0.97 22.53 23.73
CA GLN A 192 0.30 22.67 25.03
C GLN A 192 -1.06 23.33 24.81
N PHE A 193 -2.12 22.64 25.24
CA PHE A 193 -3.47 23.20 25.15
C PHE A 193 -3.61 24.41 26.07
N ARG A 194 -4.24 25.49 25.57
CA ARG A 194 -4.47 26.72 26.34
C ARG A 194 -5.89 26.86 26.85
N ARG A 195 -6.83 26.10 26.27
CA ARG A 195 -8.25 26.13 26.58
C ARG A 195 -8.81 24.71 26.47
N PRO A 196 -9.78 24.31 27.32
CA PRO A 196 -10.54 23.09 27.13
C PRO A 196 -11.25 23.09 25.77
N GLY A 197 -11.41 21.90 25.17
CA GLY A 197 -12.29 21.71 24.02
C GLY A 197 -13.75 21.96 24.39
N LYS A 198 -14.58 22.23 23.38
CA LYS A 198 -16.04 22.24 23.55
C LYS A 198 -16.60 20.83 23.49
#